data_AF-A0A429ZZF5-F1
#
_entry.id   AF-A0A429ZZF5-F1
#
_cell.length_a   1.000
_cell.length_b   1.000
_cell.length_c   1.000
_cell.angle_alpha   90.00
_cell.angle_beta   90.00
_cell.angle_gamma   90.00
#
_symmetry.space_group_name_H-M   'P 1'
#
loop_
_entity.id
_entity.type
_entity.pdbx_description
1 polymer ?
#
loop_
_entity_poly.entity_id
_entity_poly.type
_entity_poly.pdbx_seq_one_letter_code
_entity_poly.pdbx_strand_id
1 'polypeptide(L)'
;MGLFASLTVIGTSIRIPLPALVGNPFFHLGMPILCLAVLTLGFFKGSLAGGVGFAIFDILNGFAAEAPYFIFESFIVGGTLAFSYLQFKNFKNKVWFIPLIMSLTAIAKILMTFCKNLVIQLLMGNSLPISSAASFGTLYITVINAIAAIIIVTLLYKPVTSLVDKMLKKR
;
A
#
# COMPACT_ATOMS: atom_id res chain seq x y z
N MET A 1 -6.10 -15.69 -2.18
CA MET A 1 -4.72 -15.19 -1.90
C MET A 1 -3.89 -15.12 -3.16
N GLY A 2 -3.66 -16.22 -3.88
CA GLY A 2 -2.87 -16.21 -5.13
C GLY A 2 -3.31 -15.14 -6.14
N LEU A 3 -4.62 -15.02 -6.41
CA LEU A 3 -5.15 -13.96 -7.31
C LEU A 3 -4.73 -12.55 -6.88
N PHE A 4 -4.87 -12.20 -5.59
CA PHE A 4 -4.48 -10.87 -5.12
C PHE A 4 -2.97 -10.66 -5.16
N ALA A 5 -2.16 -11.69 -4.89
CA ALA A 5 -0.72 -11.59 -5.04
C ALA A 5 -0.33 -11.34 -6.51
N SER A 6 -0.92 -12.07 -7.46
CA SER A 6 -0.71 -11.85 -8.89
C SER A 6 -1.18 -10.45 -9.34
N LEU A 7 -2.34 -10.00 -8.84
CA LEU A 7 -2.83 -8.64 -9.11
C LEU A 7 -1.87 -7.60 -8.55
N THR A 8 -1.31 -7.80 -7.35
CA THR A 8 -0.32 -6.86 -6.80
C THR A 8 0.94 -6.82 -7.66
N VAL A 9 1.42 -7.97 -8.16
CA VAL A 9 2.55 -8.00 -9.12
C VAL A 9 2.23 -7.20 -10.39
N ILE A 10 1.09 -7.49 -11.03
CA ILE A 10 0.68 -6.84 -12.29
C ILE A 10 0.41 -5.36 -12.07
N GLY A 11 -0.35 -5.01 -11.03
CA GLY A 11 -0.70 -3.63 -10.71
C GLY A 11 0.51 -2.79 -10.28
N THR A 12 1.52 -3.40 -9.68
CA THR A 12 2.80 -2.71 -9.40
C THR A 12 3.66 -2.58 -10.66
N SER A 13 3.49 -3.49 -11.63
CA SER A 13 4.16 -3.44 -12.94
C SER A 13 3.58 -2.41 -13.90
N ILE A 14 2.33 -1.98 -13.70
CA ILE A 14 1.76 -0.84 -14.41
C ILE A 14 2.30 0.44 -13.75
N ARG A 15 3.38 0.97 -14.32
CA ARG A 15 4.12 2.11 -13.76
C ARG A 15 3.97 3.34 -14.64
N ILE A 16 3.58 4.45 -14.03
CA ILE A 16 3.66 5.77 -14.65
C ILE A 16 4.81 6.51 -13.96
N PRO A 17 5.91 6.84 -14.67
CA PRO A 17 7.06 7.49 -14.05
C PRO A 17 6.66 8.86 -13.50
N LEU A 18 7.21 9.20 -12.33
CA LEU A 18 7.02 10.49 -11.68
C LEU A 18 8.34 11.28 -11.71
N PRO A 19 8.30 12.61 -11.90
CA PRO A 19 9.51 13.43 -11.95
C PRO A 19 10.19 13.45 -10.59
N ALA A 20 11.49 13.18 -10.50
CA ALA A 20 12.26 13.21 -9.26
C ALA A 20 13.72 13.62 -9.52
N LEU A 21 14.38 14.20 -8.51
CA LEU A 21 15.81 14.54 -8.56
C LEU A 21 16.72 13.31 -8.45
N VAL A 22 16.24 12.26 -7.76
CA VAL A 22 17.01 11.02 -7.50
C VAL A 22 16.09 9.82 -7.68
N GLY A 23 16.58 8.81 -8.38
CA GLY A 23 15.87 7.55 -8.64
C GLY A 23 14.79 7.66 -9.72
N ASN A 24 14.04 6.57 -9.90
CA ASN A 24 12.95 6.47 -10.87
C ASN A 24 11.64 6.09 -10.17
N PRO A 25 11.08 6.98 -9.34
CA PRO A 25 9.82 6.70 -8.67
C PRO A 25 8.67 6.66 -9.68
N PHE A 26 7.63 5.94 -9.33
CA PHE A 26 6.48 5.76 -10.21
C PHE A 26 5.19 5.69 -9.41
N PHE A 27 4.12 6.10 -10.07
CA PHE A 27 2.77 5.76 -9.67
C PHE A 27 2.50 4.28 -10.00
N HIS A 28 1.84 3.56 -9.09
CA HIS A 28 1.47 2.17 -9.28
C HIS A 28 0.18 1.78 -8.54
N LEU A 29 -0.39 0.63 -8.89
CA LEU A 29 -1.66 0.12 -8.34
C LEU A 29 -1.47 -0.88 -7.20
N GLY A 30 -0.27 -1.02 -6.65
CA GLY A 30 0.02 -2.01 -5.62
C GLY A 30 -0.73 -1.75 -4.30
N MET A 31 -0.69 -0.51 -3.80
CA MET A 31 -1.38 -0.11 -2.57
C MET A 31 -2.91 -0.33 -2.62
N PRO A 32 -3.65 0.10 -3.66
CA PRO A 32 -5.09 -0.18 -3.71
C PRO A 32 -5.39 -1.67 -3.75
N ILE A 33 -4.59 -2.48 -4.45
CA ILE A 33 -4.79 -3.94 -4.51
C ILE A 33 -4.51 -4.60 -3.16
N LEU A 34 -3.45 -4.21 -2.45
CA LEU A 34 -3.19 -4.64 -1.07
C LEU A 34 -4.39 -4.32 -0.16
N CYS A 35 -4.90 -3.09 -0.22
CA CYS A 35 -6.01 -2.66 0.62
C CYS A 35 -7.30 -3.43 0.31
N LEU A 36 -7.62 -3.65 -0.97
CA LEU A 36 -8.74 -4.50 -1.39
C LEU A 36 -8.55 -5.95 -0.91
N ALA A 37 -7.33 -6.49 -0.95
CA ALA A 37 -7.03 -7.82 -0.44
C ALA A 37 -7.29 -7.91 1.07
N VAL A 38 -6.89 -6.91 1.84
CA VAL A 38 -7.14 -6.82 3.30
C VAL A 38 -8.63 -6.70 3.61
N LEU A 39 -9.35 -5.84 2.89
CA LEU A 39 -10.79 -5.64 3.10
C LEU A 39 -11.63 -6.87 2.75
N THR A 40 -11.17 -7.71 1.82
CA THR A 40 -11.94 -8.88 1.35
C THR A 40 -11.48 -10.22 1.91
N LEU A 41 -10.18 -10.40 2.18
CA LEU A 41 -9.62 -11.64 2.73
C LEU A 41 -9.33 -11.56 4.23
N GLY A 42 -9.45 -10.37 4.83
CA GLY A 42 -9.05 -10.08 6.20
C GLY A 42 -7.56 -9.72 6.31
N PHE A 43 -7.19 -9.21 7.49
CA PHE A 43 -5.85 -8.67 7.78
C PHE A 43 -4.71 -9.59 7.33
N PHE A 44 -4.60 -10.78 7.94
CA PHE A 44 -3.43 -11.64 7.72
C PHE A 44 -3.31 -12.11 6.26
N LYS A 45 -4.40 -12.65 5.69
CA LYS A 45 -4.40 -13.19 4.31
C LYS A 45 -4.25 -12.09 3.27
N GLY A 46 -4.85 -10.92 3.51
CA GLY A 46 -4.76 -9.78 2.61
C GLY A 46 -3.39 -9.12 2.63
N SER A 47 -2.84 -8.86 3.82
CA SER A 47 -1.47 -8.34 3.98
C SER A 47 -0.46 -9.29 3.37
N LEU A 48 -0.54 -10.59 3.68
CA LEU A 48 0.37 -11.57 3.10
C LEU A 48 0.25 -11.66 1.58
N ALA A 49 -0.97 -11.60 1.02
CA ALA A 49 -1.15 -11.61 -0.43
C ALA A 49 -0.51 -10.38 -1.11
N GLY A 50 -0.74 -9.19 -0.56
CA GLY A 50 -0.11 -7.97 -1.11
C GLY A 50 1.41 -7.94 -0.89
N GLY A 51 1.89 -8.30 0.30
CA GLY A 51 3.32 -8.36 0.63
C GLY A 51 4.09 -9.35 -0.24
N VAL A 52 3.55 -10.57 -0.45
CA VAL A 52 4.14 -11.54 -1.38
C VAL A 52 4.13 -11.01 -2.81
N GLY A 53 3.04 -10.36 -3.23
CA GLY A 53 2.97 -9.73 -4.55
C GLY A 53 4.02 -8.64 -4.75
N PHE A 54 4.26 -7.80 -3.74
CA PHE A 54 5.35 -6.81 -3.77
C PHE A 54 6.71 -7.48 -3.83
N ALA A 55 6.98 -8.48 -2.98
CA ALA A 55 8.26 -9.17 -2.98
C ALA A 55 8.58 -9.84 -4.33
N ILE A 56 7.60 -10.48 -4.95
CA ILE A 56 7.76 -11.06 -6.30
C ILE A 56 8.06 -9.96 -7.31
N PHE A 57 7.30 -8.86 -7.28
CA PHE A 57 7.56 -7.72 -8.14
C PHE A 57 8.99 -7.17 -7.96
N ASP A 58 9.43 -6.96 -6.73
CA ASP A 58 10.73 -6.39 -6.40
C ASP A 58 11.88 -7.27 -6.90
N ILE A 59 11.78 -8.58 -6.66
CA ILE A 59 12.77 -9.56 -7.14
C ILE A 59 12.85 -9.55 -8.66
N LEU A 60 11.71 -9.54 -9.37
CA LEU A 60 11.68 -9.59 -10.83
C LEU A 60 12.10 -8.28 -11.51
N ASN A 61 12.17 -7.16 -10.78
CA ASN A 61 12.36 -5.83 -11.36
C ASN A 61 13.60 -5.09 -10.82
N GLY A 62 14.54 -5.82 -10.21
CA GLY A 62 15.82 -5.26 -9.77
C GLY A 62 15.77 -4.54 -8.40
N PHE A 63 14.69 -4.69 -7.64
CA PHE A 63 14.51 -4.13 -6.30
C PHE A 63 14.62 -5.19 -5.20
N ALA A 64 15.31 -6.31 -5.43
CA ALA A 64 15.31 -7.46 -4.52
C ALA A 64 15.68 -7.12 -3.04
N ALA A 65 16.54 -6.12 -2.81
CA ALA A 65 16.89 -5.65 -1.47
C ALA A 65 15.71 -4.99 -0.71
N GLU A 66 14.72 -4.49 -1.43
CA GLU A 66 13.52 -3.85 -0.89
C GLU A 66 12.41 -4.86 -0.53
N ALA A 67 12.46 -6.07 -1.10
CA ALA A 67 11.42 -7.08 -0.96
C ALA A 67 11.06 -7.40 0.52
N PRO A 68 12.03 -7.59 1.45
CA PRO A 68 11.70 -7.83 2.86
C PRO A 68 10.96 -6.65 3.50
N TYR A 69 11.36 -5.42 3.15
CA TYR A 69 10.71 -4.21 3.65
C TYR A 69 9.26 -4.13 3.18
N PHE A 70 8.96 -4.41 1.92
CA PHE A 70 7.59 -4.34 1.41
C PHE A 70 6.67 -5.44 1.94
N ILE A 71 7.21 -6.61 2.30
CA ILE A 71 6.46 -7.61 3.08
C ILE A 71 6.08 -7.03 4.44
N PHE A 72 7.04 -6.49 5.19
CA PHE A 72 6.78 -5.90 6.50
C PHE A 72 5.79 -4.73 6.42
N GLU A 73 6.00 -3.82 5.47
CA GLU A 73 5.12 -2.68 5.22
C GLU A 73 3.68 -3.11 4.93
N SER A 74 3.48 -4.20 4.19
CA SER A 74 2.12 -4.71 3.89
C SER A 74 1.33 -5.10 5.15
N PHE A 75 2.02 -5.55 6.20
CA PHE A 75 1.40 -5.86 7.50
C PHE A 75 1.10 -4.60 8.30
N ILE A 76 1.94 -3.57 8.25
CA ILE A 76 1.62 -2.32 8.94
C ILE A 76 0.47 -1.59 8.23
N VAL A 77 0.54 -1.44 6.90
CA VAL A 77 -0.53 -0.81 6.10
C VAL A 77 -1.84 -1.59 6.25
N GLY A 78 -1.81 -2.91 6.08
CA GLY A 78 -3.00 -3.73 6.26
C GLY A 78 -3.50 -3.78 7.70
N GLY A 79 -2.61 -3.68 8.67
CA GLY A 79 -2.94 -3.62 10.10
C GLY A 79 -3.66 -2.32 10.45
N THR A 80 -3.15 -1.18 9.99
CA THR A 80 -3.82 0.12 10.13
C THR A 80 -5.19 0.12 9.46
N LEU A 81 -5.31 -0.46 8.27
CA LEU A 81 -6.59 -0.56 7.57
C LEU A 81 -7.58 -1.43 8.32
N ALA A 82 -7.16 -2.62 8.77
CA ALA A 82 -8.00 -3.53 9.53
C ALA A 82 -8.43 -2.92 10.88
N PHE A 83 -7.50 -2.27 11.59
CA PHE A 83 -7.80 -1.57 12.83
C PHE A 83 -8.81 -0.44 12.61
N SER A 84 -8.58 0.40 11.59
CA SER A 84 -9.49 1.48 11.23
C SER A 84 -10.88 0.94 10.85
N TYR A 85 -10.93 -0.14 10.07
CA TYR A 85 -12.18 -0.81 9.72
C TYR A 85 -12.94 -1.26 10.97
N LEU A 86 -12.26 -1.92 11.93
CA LEU A 86 -12.88 -2.39 13.17
C LEU A 86 -13.40 -1.23 14.03
N GLN A 87 -12.63 -0.14 14.14
CA GLN A 87 -12.98 1.03 14.94
C GLN A 87 -14.21 1.77 14.39
N PHE A 88 -14.31 1.88 13.07
CA PHE A 88 -15.37 2.63 12.40
C PHE A 88 -16.48 1.73 11.81
N LYS A 89 -16.50 0.43 12.11
CA LYS A 89 -17.40 -0.56 11.49
C LYS A 89 -18.89 -0.21 11.58
N ASN A 90 -19.28 0.54 12.61
CA ASN A 90 -20.66 0.99 12.81
C ASN A 90 -21.13 1.94 11.68
N PHE A 91 -20.21 2.56 10.97
CA PHE A 91 -20.48 3.46 9.86
C PHE A 91 -20.34 2.80 8.48
N LYS A 92 -20.19 1.46 8.39
CA LYS A 92 -19.94 0.74 7.13
C LYS A 92 -20.93 1.03 5.99
N ASN A 93 -22.14 1.45 6.31
CA ASN A 93 -23.19 1.77 5.33
C ASN A 93 -23.09 3.20 4.79
N LYS A 94 -22.23 4.06 5.36
CA LYS A 94 -22.05 5.45 4.95
C LYS A 94 -21.04 5.53 3.81
N VAL A 95 -21.30 6.40 2.84
CA VAL A 95 -20.44 6.59 1.65
C VAL A 95 -19.02 7.06 1.99
N TRP A 96 -18.87 7.79 3.10
CA TRP A 96 -17.58 8.30 3.56
C TRP A 96 -16.73 7.28 4.35
N PHE A 97 -17.28 6.10 4.67
CA PHE A 97 -16.60 5.10 5.49
C PHE A 97 -15.30 4.60 4.86
N ILE A 98 -15.32 4.18 3.59
CA ILE A 98 -14.13 3.69 2.90
C ILE A 98 -13.09 4.80 2.70
N PRO A 99 -13.45 6.01 2.22
CA PRO A 99 -12.53 7.14 2.20
C PRO A 99 -11.86 7.41 3.55
N LEU A 100 -12.62 7.38 4.65
CA LEU A 100 -12.08 7.65 5.99
C LEU A 100 -11.00 6.64 6.40
N ILE A 101 -11.30 5.34 6.35
CA ILE A 101 -10.34 4.31 6.77
C ILE A 101 -9.12 4.25 5.84
N MET A 102 -9.31 4.58 4.56
CA MET A 102 -8.22 4.68 3.59
C MET A 102 -7.34 5.90 3.86
N SER A 103 -7.90 7.04 4.26
CA SER A 103 -7.12 8.22 4.68
C SER A 103 -6.26 7.94 5.91
N LEU A 104 -6.78 7.22 6.91
CA LEU A 104 -6.00 6.80 8.08
C LEU A 104 -4.85 5.86 7.69
N THR A 105 -5.13 4.93 6.78
CA THR A 105 -4.14 4.01 6.21
C THR A 105 -3.06 4.74 5.40
N ALA A 106 -3.46 5.76 4.64
CA ALA A 106 -2.56 6.62 3.88
C ALA A 106 -1.61 7.40 4.79
N ILE A 107 -2.10 7.94 5.91
CA ILE A 107 -1.25 8.62 6.91
C ILE A 107 -0.19 7.67 7.45
N ALA A 108 -0.56 6.44 7.82
CA ALA A 108 0.41 5.44 8.28
C ALA A 108 1.46 5.11 7.20
N LYS A 109 1.05 4.97 5.94
CA LYS A 109 1.95 4.73 4.81
C LYS A 109 2.91 5.91 4.57
N ILE A 110 2.43 7.15 4.67
CA ILE A 110 3.26 8.36 4.53
C ILE A 110 4.29 8.44 5.66
N LEU A 111 3.85 8.25 6.91
CA LEU A 111 4.75 8.23 8.07
C LEU A 111 5.80 7.12 7.96
N MET A 112 5.38 5.92 7.56
CA MET A 112 6.31 4.82 7.36
C MET A 112 7.34 5.13 6.26
N THR A 113 6.90 5.71 5.14
CA THR A 113 7.83 6.07 4.05
C THR A 113 8.84 7.12 4.53
N PHE A 114 8.39 8.11 5.31
CA PHE A 114 9.28 9.09 5.92
C PHE A 114 10.32 8.41 6.82
N CYS A 115 9.88 7.55 7.74
CA CYS A 115 10.78 6.83 8.66
C CYS A 115 11.77 5.92 7.93
N LYS A 116 11.32 5.17 6.92
CA LYS A 116 12.17 4.33 6.07
C LYS A 116 13.27 5.18 5.43
N ASN A 117 12.88 6.26 4.75
CA ASN A 117 13.82 7.12 4.04
C ASN A 117 14.77 7.81 5.01
N LEU A 118 14.29 8.24 6.18
CA LEU A 118 15.12 8.85 7.21
C LEU A 118 16.20 7.89 7.70
N VAL A 119 15.82 6.64 8.00
CA VAL A 119 16.76 5.60 8.44
C VAL A 119 17.78 5.29 7.35
N ILE A 120 17.36 5.14 6.09
CA ILE A 120 18.28 4.89 4.97
C ILE A 120 19.28 6.04 4.82
N GLN A 121 18.82 7.29 4.85
CA GLN A 121 19.70 8.45 4.73
C GLN A 121 20.71 8.56 5.88
N LEU A 122 20.30 8.23 7.11
CA LEU A 122 21.21 8.20 8.27
C LEU A 122 22.23 7.07 8.15
N LEU A 123 21.83 5.88 7.66
CA LEU A 123 22.74 4.76 7.39
C LEU A 123 23.74 5.07 6.29
N MET A 124 23.41 5.96 5.35
CA MET A 124 24.33 6.47 4.33
C MET A 124 25.33 7.51 4.89
N GLY A 125 25.26 7.85 6.18
CA GLY A 125 26.18 8.78 6.85
C GLY A 125 25.76 10.25 6.79
N ASN A 126 24.54 10.56 6.32
CA ASN A 126 24.05 11.93 6.29
C ASN A 126 23.67 12.44 7.70
N SER A 127 23.78 13.74 7.92
CA SER A 127 23.32 14.36 9.18
C SER A 127 21.80 14.33 9.30
N LEU A 128 21.28 14.45 10.53
CA LEU A 128 19.82 14.43 10.77
C LEU A 128 19.04 15.52 10.00
N PRO A 129 19.52 16.78 9.93
CA PRO A 129 18.83 17.81 9.13
C PRO A 129 18.77 17.47 7.63
N ILE A 130 19.89 16.98 7.06
CA ILE A 130 19.97 16.61 5.64
C ILE A 130 19.06 15.41 5.35
N SER A 131 19.13 14.39 6.20
CA SER A 131 18.32 13.16 6.08
C SER A 131 16.83 13.47 6.17
N SER A 132 16.43 14.37 7.07
CA SER A 132 15.04 14.80 7.22
C SER A 132 14.55 15.54 5.99
N ALA A 133 15.31 16.53 5.50
CA ALA A 133 14.95 17.30 4.31
C ALA A 133 14.83 16.40 3.06
N ALA A 134 15.79 15.48 2.86
CA ALA A 134 15.74 14.51 1.76
C ALA A 134 14.52 13.59 1.85
N SER A 135 14.22 13.09 3.06
CA SER A 135 13.08 12.19 3.29
C SER A 135 11.75 12.89 3.02
N PHE A 136 11.58 14.13 3.48
CA PHE A 136 10.41 14.95 3.17
C PHE A 136 10.25 15.19 1.66
N GLY A 137 11.35 15.46 0.95
CA GLY A 137 11.36 15.72 -0.49
C GLY A 137 10.83 14.56 -1.33
N THR A 138 10.86 13.32 -0.82
CA THR A 138 10.33 12.13 -1.51
C THR A 138 8.86 11.82 -1.21
N LEU A 139 8.24 12.47 -0.23
CA LEU A 139 6.90 12.09 0.23
C LEU A 139 5.79 12.37 -0.80
N TYR A 140 5.98 13.32 -1.72
CA TYR A 140 4.97 13.61 -2.75
C TYR A 140 4.64 12.38 -3.59
N ILE A 141 5.60 11.48 -3.83
CA ILE A 141 5.40 10.20 -4.55
C ILE A 141 4.39 9.33 -3.80
N THR A 142 4.58 9.19 -2.48
CA THR A 142 3.69 8.43 -1.62
C THR A 142 2.33 9.08 -1.51
N VAL A 143 2.27 10.41 -1.42
CA VAL A 143 1.01 11.16 -1.38
C VAL A 143 0.19 10.93 -2.66
N ILE A 144 0.81 11.00 -3.84
CA ILE A 144 0.14 10.72 -5.13
C ILE A 144 -0.42 9.29 -5.15
N ASN A 145 0.41 8.30 -4.80
CA ASN A 145 -0.01 6.89 -4.74
C ASN A 145 -1.13 6.67 -3.71
N ALA A 146 -1.08 7.35 -2.56
CA ALA A 146 -2.08 7.24 -1.51
C ALA A 146 -3.42 7.86 -1.91
N ILE A 147 -3.43 9.04 -2.53
CA ILE A 147 -4.64 9.69 -3.05
C ILE A 147 -5.31 8.78 -4.09
N ALA A 148 -4.53 8.27 -5.04
CA ALA A 148 -5.03 7.33 -6.02
C ALA A 148 -5.58 6.05 -5.38
N ALA A 149 -4.89 5.51 -4.36
CA ALA A 149 -5.37 4.35 -3.61
C ALA A 149 -6.72 4.63 -2.92
N ILE A 150 -6.88 5.79 -2.28
CA ILE A 150 -8.16 6.19 -1.65
C ILE A 150 -9.29 6.19 -2.70
N ILE A 151 -9.07 6.80 -3.86
CA ILE A 151 -10.06 6.88 -4.93
C ILE A 151 -10.39 5.49 -5.46
N ILE A 152 -9.38 4.72 -5.85
CA ILE A 152 -9.53 3.40 -6.47
C ILE A 152 -10.23 2.43 -5.51
N VAL A 153 -9.80 2.37 -4.25
CA VAL A 153 -10.42 1.46 -3.27
C VAL A 153 -11.85 1.87 -2.98
N THR A 154 -12.14 3.17 -2.88
CA THR A 154 -13.51 3.67 -2.69
C THR A 154 -14.45 3.23 -3.82
N LEU A 155 -13.98 3.31 -5.06
CA LEU A 155 -14.77 2.89 -6.23
C LEU A 155 -14.89 1.37 -6.34
N LEU A 156 -13.81 0.63 -6.09
CA LEU A 156 -13.73 -0.80 -6.35
C LEU A 156 -14.13 -1.70 -5.17
N TYR A 157 -14.22 -1.18 -3.95
CA TYR A 157 -14.49 -1.99 -2.76
C TYR A 157 -15.78 -2.82 -2.91
N LYS A 158 -16.89 -2.19 -3.31
CA LYS A 158 -18.18 -2.87 -3.48
C LYS A 158 -18.16 -3.96 -4.58
N PRO A 159 -17.76 -3.66 -5.84
CA PRO A 159 -17.75 -4.68 -6.87
C PRO A 159 -16.77 -5.83 -6.57
N VAL A 160 -15.57 -5.52 -6.04
CA VAL A 160 -14.58 -6.54 -5.70
C VAL A 160 -15.08 -7.43 -4.56
N THR A 161 -15.67 -6.86 -3.51
CA THR A 161 -16.26 -7.65 -2.41
C THR A 161 -17.36 -8.59 -2.93
N SER A 162 -18.25 -8.09 -3.80
CA SER A 162 -19.30 -8.93 -4.40
C SER A 162 -18.72 -10.10 -5.22
N LEU A 163 -17.66 -9.87 -5.98
CA LEU A 163 -16.99 -10.91 -6.76
C LEU A 163 -16.30 -11.94 -5.87
N VAL A 164 -15.55 -11.48 -4.86
CA VAL A 164 -14.86 -12.37 -3.92
C VAL A 164 -15.85 -13.22 -3.14
N ASP A 165 -16.94 -12.64 -2.65
CA ASP A 165 -17.99 -13.38 -1.95
C ASP A 165 -18.61 -14.46 -2.85
N LYS A 166 -18.88 -14.17 -4.12
CA LYS A 166 -19.38 -15.17 -5.08
C LYS A 166 -18.38 -16.30 -5.31
N MET A 167 -17.09 -16.00 -5.37
CA MET A 167 -16.03 -17.01 -5.56
C MET A 167 -15.84 -17.89 -4.32
N LEU A 168 -15.99 -17.31 -3.12
CA LEU A 168 -15.79 -18.02 -1.86
C LEU A 168 -17.02 -18.78 -1.37
N LYS A 169 -18.24 -18.27 -1.62
CA LYS A 169 -19.51 -18.94 -1.27
C LYS A 169 -19.91 -20.08 -2.21
N LYS A 170 -19.24 -20.23 -3.36
CA LYS A 170 -19.47 -21.34 -4.31
C LYS A 170 -18.81 -22.66 -3.85
N ARG A 171 -18.53 -22.79 -2.56
CA ARG A 171 -17.95 -23.97 -1.91
C ARG A 171 -18.84 -24.40 -0.77
#